data_AF-A0A8H7ZY29-F1
#
_entry.id   AF-A0A8H7ZY29-F1
#
_cell.length_a   1.000
_cell.length_b   1.000
_cell.length_c   1.000
_cell.angle_alpha   90.00
_cell.angle_beta   90.00
_cell.angle_gamma   90.00
#
_symmetry.space_group_name_H-M   'P 1'
#
loop_
_entity.id
_entity.type
_entity.pdbx_description
1 polymer ?
#
loop_
_entity_poly.entity_id
_entity_poly.type
_entity_poly.pdbx_seq_one_letter_code
_entity_poly.pdbx_strand_id
1 'polypeptide(L)'
;MSARSKIANPAGQPIDEVETTVAQAIFDLEQNVPELRADLRPLHLTTAKEIELGGGKKAIVIFVPVPQLKQFHKVQIRCGATSAASKSGDPFLARVEMLVTARDFRYPRGKANGSALISYFLLLPARLTRELEKKFSDRHVLLIAQRRIMRKPTRRSRVKQQRPRSRTLTAVHDAVLEDLVYPTE
;
A
#
# COMPACT_ATOMS: atom_id res chain seq x y z
N MET A 1 8.28 -6.67 -23.29
CA MET A 1 8.57 -7.12 -21.90
C MET A 1 7.47 -8.10 -21.53
N SER A 2 7.79 -9.15 -20.78
CA SER A 2 6.80 -10.16 -20.34
C SER A 2 6.41 -9.85 -18.88
N ALA A 3 5.21 -10.24 -18.44
CA ALA A 3 4.81 -10.12 -17.02
C ALA A 3 5.87 -10.68 -16.06
N ARG A 4 6.59 -11.73 -16.46
CA ARG A 4 7.67 -12.33 -15.65
C ARG A 4 8.84 -11.38 -15.36
N SER A 5 9.12 -10.41 -16.23
CA SER A 5 10.20 -9.45 -15.99
C SER A 5 9.88 -8.46 -14.87
N LYS A 6 8.64 -8.43 -14.35
CA LYS A 6 8.23 -7.60 -13.22
C LYS A 6 8.50 -8.24 -11.86
N ILE A 7 8.86 -9.52 -11.83
CA ILE A 7 9.14 -10.24 -10.60
C ILE A 7 10.66 -10.17 -10.33
N ALA A 8 11.06 -9.47 -9.27
CA ALA A 8 12.43 -9.38 -8.80
C ALA A 8 12.62 -10.32 -7.59
N ASN A 9 12.93 -11.58 -7.86
CA ASN A 9 13.18 -12.58 -6.81
C ASN A 9 14.63 -12.51 -6.32
N PRO A 10 14.89 -12.16 -5.04
CA PRO A 10 16.23 -12.18 -4.47
C PRO A 10 16.67 -13.58 -3.98
N ALA A 11 15.82 -14.62 -4.07
CA ALA A 11 16.03 -15.88 -3.35
C ALA A 11 15.86 -17.18 -4.16
N GLY A 12 15.68 -17.13 -5.49
CA GLY A 12 15.56 -18.35 -6.31
C GLY A 12 14.39 -19.27 -5.92
N GLN A 13 13.41 -18.75 -5.18
CA GLN A 13 12.21 -19.49 -4.77
C GLN A 13 11.29 -19.73 -5.98
N PRO A 14 10.49 -20.82 -5.95
CA PRO A 14 9.46 -21.05 -6.95
C PRO A 14 8.48 -19.88 -6.96
N ILE A 15 7.97 -19.55 -8.15
CA ILE A 15 7.06 -18.42 -8.36
C ILE A 15 5.65 -18.88 -7.97
N ASP A 16 5.03 -18.15 -7.06
CA ASP A 16 3.67 -18.44 -6.63
C ASP A 16 2.65 -17.97 -7.68
N GLU A 17 1.49 -18.63 -7.72
CA GLU A 17 0.41 -18.31 -8.66
C GLU A 17 -0.09 -16.87 -8.48
N VAL A 18 -0.18 -16.42 -7.22
CA VAL A 18 -0.58 -15.05 -6.86
C VAL A 18 0.39 -14.01 -7.44
N GLU A 19 1.69 -14.30 -7.42
CA GLU A 19 2.70 -13.38 -7.96
C GLU A 19 2.56 -13.22 -9.47
N THR A 20 2.26 -14.32 -10.16
CA THR A 20 2.05 -14.32 -11.61
C THR A 20 0.82 -13.50 -11.99
N THR A 21 -0.27 -13.64 -11.23
CA THR A 21 -1.50 -12.86 -11.44
C THR A 21 -1.28 -11.36 -11.22
N VAL A 22 -0.59 -10.99 -10.13
CA VAL A 22 -0.30 -9.58 -9.84
C VAL A 22 0.67 -8.99 -10.88
N ALA A 23 1.67 -9.76 -11.31
CA ALA A 23 2.61 -9.33 -12.35
C ALA A 23 1.91 -9.09 -13.70
N GLN A 24 0.98 -9.96 -14.08
CA GLN A 24 0.15 -9.77 -15.27
C GLN A 24 -0.72 -8.52 -15.14
N ALA A 25 -1.35 -8.32 -13.98
CA ALA A 25 -2.19 -7.16 -13.73
C ALA A 25 -1.44 -5.84 -13.90
N ILE A 26 -0.19 -5.76 -13.44
CA ILE A 26 0.68 -4.58 -13.63
C ILE A 26 1.08 -4.41 -15.08
N PHE A 27 1.47 -5.49 -15.77
CA PHE A 27 1.89 -5.41 -17.18
C PHE A 27 0.77 -4.87 -18.09
N ASP A 28 -0.45 -5.33 -17.88
CA ASP A 28 -1.63 -4.82 -18.59
C ASP A 28 -1.89 -3.34 -18.27
N LEU A 29 -1.65 -2.89 -17.03
CA LEU A 29 -1.78 -1.47 -16.67
C LEU A 29 -0.75 -0.59 -17.39
N GLU A 30 0.44 -1.12 -17.66
CA GLU A 30 1.44 -0.43 -18.50
C GLU A 30 0.97 -0.26 -19.95
N GLN A 31 0.16 -1.20 -20.46
CA GLN A 31 -0.36 -1.15 -21.81
C GLN A 31 -1.57 -0.22 -21.93
N ASN A 32 -2.41 -0.20 -20.90
CA ASN A 32 -3.66 0.57 -20.92
C ASN A 32 -3.46 2.06 -20.64
N VAL A 33 -2.43 2.45 -19.88
CA VAL A 33 -2.21 3.85 -19.48
C VAL A 33 -0.81 4.33 -19.88
N PRO A 34 -0.68 5.10 -20.99
CA PRO A 34 0.62 5.55 -21.47
C PRO A 34 1.33 6.54 -20.52
N GLU A 35 0.56 7.28 -19.70
CA GLU A 35 1.09 8.24 -18.72
C GLU A 35 1.84 7.56 -17.56
N LEU A 36 1.45 6.33 -17.21
CA LEU A 36 2.03 5.58 -16.09
C LEU A 36 3.17 4.67 -16.53
N ARG A 37 3.31 4.45 -17.84
CA ARG A 37 4.32 3.57 -18.43
C ARG A 37 5.75 3.95 -18.04
N ALA A 38 6.06 5.24 -17.93
CA ALA A 38 7.40 5.70 -17.57
C ALA A 38 7.81 5.27 -16.14
N ASP A 39 6.86 5.30 -15.20
CA ASP A 39 7.13 5.01 -13.79
C ASP A 39 6.89 3.55 -13.41
N LEU A 40 5.98 2.87 -14.11
CA LEU A 40 5.74 1.44 -13.93
C LEU A 40 6.87 0.59 -14.53
N ARG A 41 7.56 1.09 -15.57
CA ARG A 41 8.67 0.38 -16.24
C ARG A 41 9.80 -0.07 -15.28
N PRO A 42 10.36 0.79 -14.41
CA PRO A 42 11.39 0.39 -13.44
C PRO A 42 10.85 -0.40 -12.24
N LEU A 43 9.54 -0.55 -12.15
CA LEU A 43 8.87 -1.11 -10.99
C LEU A 43 8.90 -2.63 -11.03
N HIS A 44 9.39 -3.22 -9.96
CA HIS A 44 9.45 -4.66 -9.77
C HIS A 44 8.82 -5.02 -8.43
N LEU A 45 8.13 -6.14 -8.41
CA LEU A 45 7.62 -6.73 -7.19
C LEU A 45 8.59 -7.77 -6.68
N THR A 46 8.75 -7.85 -5.36
CA THR A 46 9.55 -8.93 -4.78
C THR A 46 8.73 -10.17 -4.52
N THR A 47 7.54 -10.00 -3.93
CA THR A 47 6.62 -11.10 -3.65
C THR A 47 5.23 -10.56 -3.40
N ALA A 48 4.20 -11.37 -3.59
CA ALA A 48 2.82 -11.03 -3.29
C ALA A 48 2.24 -12.09 -2.37
N LYS A 49 1.57 -11.67 -1.29
CA LYS A 49 0.95 -12.57 -0.32
C LYS A 49 -0.52 -12.28 -0.18
N GLU A 50 -1.33 -13.32 -0.20
CA GLU A 50 -2.73 -13.24 0.17
C GLU A 50 -2.86 -13.42 1.69
N ILE A 51 -3.60 -12.50 2.32
CA ILE A 51 -3.88 -12.48 3.75
C ILE A 51 -5.40 -12.44 3.92
N GLU A 52 -5.94 -13.33 4.74
CA GLU A 52 -7.37 -13.31 5.07
C GLU A 52 -7.62 -12.29 6.18
N LEU A 53 -8.45 -11.29 5.88
CA LEU A 53 -8.95 -10.33 6.86
C LEU A 53 -10.29 -10.89 7.35
N GLY A 54 -10.44 -11.06 8.66
CA GLY A 54 -11.65 -11.64 9.25
C GLY A 54 -12.95 -11.06 8.66
N GLY A 55 -13.99 -11.89 8.54
CA GLY A 55 -15.23 -11.52 7.86
C GLY A 55 -15.27 -11.87 6.36
N GLY A 56 -14.48 -12.86 5.93
CA GLY A 56 -14.52 -13.41 4.57
C GLY A 56 -13.85 -12.54 3.50
N LYS A 57 -13.23 -11.42 3.89
CA LYS A 57 -12.52 -10.52 2.99
C LYS A 57 -11.08 -10.98 2.87
N LYS A 58 -10.54 -10.99 1.66
CA LYS A 58 -9.13 -11.31 1.43
C LYS A 58 -8.39 -10.05 1.02
N ALA A 59 -7.15 -9.90 1.43
CA ALA A 59 -6.29 -8.79 1.06
C ALA A 59 -5.02 -9.34 0.41
N ILE A 60 -4.56 -8.65 -0.62
CA ILE A 60 -3.29 -8.96 -1.29
C ILE A 60 -2.28 -7.92 -0.84
N VAL A 61 -1.24 -8.38 -0.16
CA VAL A 61 -0.09 -7.58 0.23
C VAL A 61 1.03 -7.79 -0.77
N ILE A 62 1.39 -6.70 -1.46
CA ILE A 62 2.45 -6.68 -2.45
C ILE A 62 3.71 -6.14 -1.78
N PHE A 63 4.77 -6.94 -1.79
CA PHE A 63 6.07 -6.57 -1.29
C PHE A 63 6.92 -5.91 -2.36
N VAL A 64 7.35 -4.70 -2.07
CA VAL A 64 8.13 -3.84 -2.97
C VAL A 64 9.57 -3.75 -2.48
N PRO A 65 10.59 -3.80 -3.35
CA PRO A 65 11.96 -3.48 -2.95
C PRO A 65 12.05 -2.06 -2.36
N VAL A 66 12.66 -1.92 -1.17
CA VAL A 66 12.81 -0.63 -0.47
C VAL A 66 13.34 0.53 -1.36
N PRO A 67 14.30 0.31 -2.30
CA PRO A 67 14.75 1.39 -3.17
C PRO A 67 13.67 1.99 -4.09
N GLN A 68 12.66 1.18 -4.44
CA GLN A 68 11.58 1.57 -5.37
C GLN A 68 10.36 2.17 -4.66
N LEU A 69 10.26 2.04 -3.33
CA LEU A 69 9.12 2.54 -2.54
C LEU A 69 8.87 4.04 -2.76
N LYS A 70 9.93 4.85 -2.85
CA LYS A 70 9.78 6.30 -3.14
C LYS A 70 9.14 6.56 -4.51
N GLN A 71 9.34 5.68 -5.49
CA GLN A 71 8.72 5.79 -6.81
C GLN A 71 7.24 5.43 -6.75
N PHE A 72 6.88 4.38 -6.00
CA PHE A 72 5.47 4.06 -5.72
C PHE A 72 4.73 5.20 -5.04
N HIS A 73 5.35 5.83 -4.05
CA HIS A 73 4.79 6.99 -3.34
C HIS A 73 4.55 8.17 -4.30
N LYS A 74 5.48 8.43 -5.23
CA LYS A 74 5.31 9.44 -6.28
C LYS A 74 4.15 9.14 -7.22
N VAL A 75 4.02 7.88 -7.65
CA VAL A 75 2.89 7.45 -8.49
C VAL A 75 1.57 7.62 -7.73
N GLN A 76 1.54 7.31 -6.44
CA GLN A 76 0.34 7.47 -5.62
C GLN A 76 -0.07 8.94 -5.45
N ILE A 77 0.88 9.85 -5.16
CA ILE A 77 0.60 11.29 -5.02
C ILE A 77 0.20 11.91 -6.35
N ARG A 78 0.95 11.65 -7.43
CA ARG A 78 0.67 12.25 -8.75
C ARG A 78 -0.68 11.81 -9.31
N CYS A 79 -1.08 10.57 -9.02
CA CYS A 79 -2.39 10.03 -9.42
C CYS A 79 -3.55 10.52 -8.55
N GLY A 80 -3.30 11.19 -7.42
CA GLY A 80 -4.33 11.80 -6.57
C GLY A 80 -4.77 13.19 -7.03
N ALA A 81 -4.02 13.84 -7.91
CA ALA A 81 -4.24 15.24 -8.29
C ALA A 81 -5.19 15.45 -9.48
N THR A 82 -5.67 14.41 -10.15
CA THR A 82 -6.57 14.56 -11.32
C THR A 82 -7.76 13.60 -11.25
N SER A 83 -8.95 14.15 -11.51
CA SER A 83 -10.29 13.54 -11.48
C SER A 83 -10.97 13.36 -10.12
N ALA A 84 -11.22 14.48 -9.45
CA ALA A 84 -12.56 14.73 -8.91
C ALA A 84 -13.54 14.82 -10.10
N ALA A 85 -14.11 13.69 -10.52
CA ALA A 85 -15.37 13.66 -11.28
C ALA A 85 -15.79 12.22 -11.57
N SER A 86 -16.93 11.86 -10.99
CA SER A 86 -17.92 10.92 -11.50
C SER A 86 -17.71 9.41 -11.26
N LYS A 87 -18.69 8.88 -10.51
CA LYS A 87 -19.32 7.56 -10.68
C LYS A 87 -18.55 6.33 -10.21
N SER A 88 -18.78 5.93 -8.97
CA SER A 88 -19.15 4.55 -8.62
C SER A 88 -19.88 4.57 -7.28
N GLY A 89 -21.17 4.21 -7.31
CA GLY A 89 -22.03 4.17 -6.14
C GLY A 89 -21.69 2.97 -5.27
N ASP A 90 -20.84 3.18 -4.28
CA ASP A 90 -20.55 2.19 -3.25
C ASP A 90 -21.49 2.41 -2.05
N PRO A 91 -22.51 1.55 -1.84
CA PRO A 91 -23.46 1.72 -0.74
C PRO A 91 -22.85 1.52 0.65
N PHE A 92 -21.61 1.01 0.73
CA PHE A 92 -20.89 0.76 1.97
C PHE A 92 -20.36 2.05 2.61
N LEU A 93 -19.85 2.99 1.81
CA LEU A 93 -19.34 4.28 2.30
C LEU A 93 -20.47 5.22 2.73
N ALA A 94 -21.58 5.24 1.98
CA ALA A 94 -22.77 6.02 2.34
C ALA A 94 -23.43 5.55 3.66
N ARG A 95 -23.33 4.24 3.97
CA ARG A 95 -23.86 3.67 5.23
C ARG A 95 -23.01 4.06 6.44
N VAL A 96 -21.70 4.18 6.27
CA VAL A 96 -20.77 4.59 7.33
C VAL A 96 -20.87 6.10 7.58
N GLU A 97 -21.03 6.92 6.54
CA GLU A 97 -21.29 8.37 6.69
C GLU A 97 -22.59 8.65 7.46
N MET A 98 -23.70 7.96 7.16
CA MET A 98 -24.97 8.14 7.87
C MET A 98 -24.92 7.68 9.34
N LEU A 99 -24.10 6.67 9.66
CA LEU A 99 -23.97 6.17 11.03
C LEU A 99 -23.14 7.09 11.93
N VAL A 100 -22.20 7.85 11.36
CA VAL A 100 -21.34 8.79 12.09
C VAL A 100 -22.04 10.16 12.26
N THR A 101 -22.79 10.64 11.27
CA THR A 101 -23.53 11.91 11.40
C THR A 101 -24.74 11.84 12.33
N ALA A 102 -25.25 10.64 12.65
CA ALA A 102 -26.40 10.47 13.54
C ALA A 102 -26.05 10.43 15.04
N ARG A 103 -24.76 10.42 15.43
CA ARG A 103 -24.36 10.22 16.85
C ARG A 103 -23.72 11.40 17.57
N ASP A 104 -23.42 12.52 16.92
CA ASP A 104 -22.81 13.67 17.60
C ASP A 104 -23.79 14.85 17.78
N PHE A 105 -24.83 14.59 18.58
CA PHE A 105 -25.60 15.65 19.23
C PHE A 105 -24.91 16.03 20.55
N ARG A 106 -24.28 17.22 20.54
CA ARG A 106 -23.62 17.98 21.64
C ARG A 106 -22.11 17.80 21.82
N TYR A 107 -21.37 18.79 21.30
CA TYR A 107 -20.20 19.34 21.99
C TYR A 107 -20.37 20.86 22.19
N PRO A 108 -20.09 21.40 23.40
CA PRO A 108 -20.29 22.80 23.73
C PRO A 108 -19.18 23.70 23.21
N ARG A 109 -19.52 24.98 22.97
CA ARG A 109 -18.64 26.05 22.53
C ARG A 109 -17.53 26.35 23.56
N GLY A 110 -16.27 26.24 23.16
CA GLY A 110 -15.14 26.70 23.96
C GLY A 110 -13.78 26.50 23.30
N LYS A 111 -13.34 27.53 22.55
CA LYS A 111 -11.99 27.87 22.05
C LYS A 111 -10.93 26.77 21.83
N ALA A 112 -10.39 26.83 20.60
CA ALA A 112 -9.09 26.37 20.11
C ALA A 112 -8.98 24.91 19.65
N ASN A 113 -8.81 24.78 18.33
CA ASN A 113 -8.08 23.72 17.63
C ASN A 113 -8.64 22.29 17.79
N GLY A 114 -9.80 22.02 17.20
CA GLY A 114 -10.41 20.68 17.28
C GLY A 114 -11.32 20.29 16.11
N SER A 115 -11.19 20.91 14.94
CA SER A 115 -12.08 20.67 13.79
C SER A 115 -11.34 20.36 12.48
N ALA A 116 -10.17 19.71 12.57
CA ALA A 116 -9.40 19.27 11.40
C ALA A 116 -9.27 17.73 11.31
N LEU A 117 -9.88 16.97 12.23
CA LEU A 117 -9.61 15.54 12.39
C LEU A 117 -10.64 14.60 11.74
N ILE A 118 -11.67 15.14 11.08
CA ILE A 118 -12.70 14.31 10.41
C ILE A 118 -12.75 14.58 8.90
N SER A 119 -12.07 15.62 8.40
CA SER A 119 -12.03 15.99 6.98
C SER A 119 -11.00 15.22 6.14
N TYR A 120 -10.10 14.45 6.76
CA TYR A 120 -9.04 13.70 6.07
C TYR A 120 -9.37 12.23 5.80
N PHE A 121 -10.55 11.75 6.22
CA PHE A 121 -10.90 10.32 6.13
C PHE A 121 -11.47 9.88 4.77
N LEU A 122 -11.67 10.81 3.83
CA LEU A 122 -12.35 10.52 2.57
C LEU A 122 -11.72 11.27 1.39
N LEU A 123 -10.44 11.00 1.13
CA LEU A 123 -9.84 11.46 -0.11
C LEU A 123 -8.87 10.42 -0.71
N LEU A 124 -9.42 9.67 -1.67
CA LEU A 124 -8.74 9.07 -2.83
C LEU A 124 -7.77 7.90 -2.56
N PRO A 125 -8.19 6.65 -2.82
CA PRO A 125 -7.24 5.65 -3.33
C PRO A 125 -6.63 6.19 -4.62
N ALA A 126 -5.31 6.25 -4.68
CA ALA A 126 -4.57 6.63 -5.88
C ALA A 126 -5.06 5.81 -7.09
N ARG A 127 -5.11 6.39 -8.29
CA ARG A 127 -5.57 5.68 -9.52
C ARG A 127 -4.95 4.29 -9.68
N LEU A 128 -3.69 4.11 -9.28
CA LEU A 128 -3.01 2.81 -9.30
C LEU A 128 -3.68 1.76 -8.40
N THR A 129 -4.01 2.10 -7.16
CA THR A 129 -4.65 1.16 -6.23
C THR A 129 -6.09 0.89 -6.64
N ARG A 130 -6.81 1.89 -7.14
CA ARG A 130 -8.17 1.72 -7.68
C ARG A 130 -8.20 0.81 -8.92
N GLU A 131 -7.25 0.96 -9.83
CA GLU A 131 -7.16 0.10 -11.03
C GLU A 131 -6.73 -1.34 -10.68
N LEU A 132 -5.90 -1.52 -9.65
CA LEU A 132 -5.59 -2.85 -9.13
C LEU A 132 -6.81 -3.47 -8.44
N GLU A 133 -7.54 -2.72 -7.61
CA GLU A 133 -8.77 -3.20 -6.95
C GLU A 133 -9.87 -3.58 -7.95
N LYS A 134 -9.99 -2.90 -9.10
CA LYS A 134 -10.92 -3.32 -10.17
C LYS A 134 -10.60 -4.71 -10.73
N LYS A 135 -9.32 -5.07 -10.82
CA LYS A 135 -8.88 -6.39 -11.30
C LYS A 135 -9.00 -7.47 -10.23
N PHE A 136 -9.01 -7.07 -8.97
CA PHE A 136 -9.15 -7.95 -7.82
C PHE A 136 -10.45 -7.62 -7.07
N SER A 137 -11.59 -7.91 -7.70
CA SER A 137 -12.92 -7.69 -7.10
C SER A 137 -12.98 -8.34 -5.71
N ASP A 138 -13.41 -7.56 -4.72
CA ASP A 138 -13.54 -7.92 -3.30
C ASP A 138 -12.23 -8.19 -2.54
N ARG A 139 -11.07 -7.88 -3.13
CA ARG A 139 -9.78 -7.95 -2.42
C ARG A 139 -9.12 -6.59 -2.28
N HIS A 140 -8.75 -6.25 -1.05
CA HIS A 140 -7.99 -5.03 -0.78
C HIS A 140 -6.53 -5.22 -1.15
N VAL A 141 -5.96 -4.29 -1.91
CA VAL A 141 -4.56 -4.35 -2.33
C VAL A 141 -3.73 -3.36 -1.51
N LEU A 142 -2.71 -3.87 -0.82
CA LEU A 142 -1.80 -3.09 0.02
C LEU A 142 -0.37 -3.20 -0.50
N LEU A 143 0.36 -2.09 -0.49
CA LEU A 143 1.77 -2.04 -0.86
C LEU A 143 2.62 -1.92 0.41
N ILE A 144 3.59 -2.80 0.59
CA ILE A 144 4.51 -2.76 1.74
C ILE A 144 5.95 -2.92 1.24
N ALA A 145 6.90 -2.17 1.81
CA ALA A 145 8.30 -2.41 1.51
C ALA A 145 8.80 -3.75 2.10
N GLN A 146 9.57 -4.50 1.31
CA GLN A 146 10.29 -5.67 1.78
C GLN A 146 11.49 -5.25 2.66
N ARG A 147 11.23 -5.02 3.94
CA ARG A 147 12.27 -4.69 4.93
C ARG A 147 12.81 -5.97 5.61
N ARG A 148 14.13 -6.05 5.79
CA ARG A 148 14.79 -7.19 6.47
C ARG A 148 15.15 -6.84 7.91
N ILE A 149 14.66 -7.64 8.87
CA ILE A 149 15.00 -7.51 10.28
C ILE A 149 16.29 -8.28 10.56
N MET A 150 17.34 -7.59 11.01
CA MET A 150 18.52 -8.27 11.55
C MET A 150 18.26 -8.75 12.97
N ARG A 151 18.90 -9.82 13.43
CA ARG A 151 18.76 -10.21 14.85
C ARG A 151 19.64 -9.31 15.71
N LYS A 152 19.26 -9.09 16.98
CA LYS A 152 20.13 -8.39 17.94
C LYS A 152 21.40 -9.23 18.12
N PRO A 153 22.60 -8.67 17.93
CA PRO A 153 23.84 -9.38 18.23
C PRO A 153 23.80 -9.86 19.68
N THR A 154 24.00 -11.16 19.89
CA THR A 154 24.12 -11.74 21.24
C THR A 154 25.55 -11.57 21.73
N ARG A 155 25.79 -11.69 23.04
CA ARG A 155 27.15 -11.57 23.61
C ARG A 155 28.17 -12.55 23.00
N ARG A 156 27.70 -13.64 22.36
CA ARG A 156 28.51 -14.65 21.65
C ARG A 156 28.67 -14.38 20.15
N SER A 157 28.11 -13.30 19.61
CA SER A 157 28.15 -13.04 18.18
C SER A 157 29.56 -12.59 17.74
N ARG A 158 30.09 -13.20 16.69
CA ARG A 158 31.37 -12.83 16.06
C ARG A 158 31.28 -11.59 15.16
N VAL A 159 30.10 -10.95 15.08
CA VAL A 159 29.86 -9.81 14.20
C VAL A 159 30.48 -8.56 14.81
N LYS A 160 31.55 -8.06 14.20
CA LYS A 160 32.26 -6.84 14.65
C LYS A 160 31.53 -5.54 14.26
N GLN A 161 30.74 -5.56 13.19
CA GLN A 161 30.04 -4.39 12.71
C GLN A 161 28.76 -4.13 13.51
N GLN A 162 28.57 -2.88 13.96
CA GLN A 162 27.34 -2.47 14.65
C GLN A 162 26.13 -2.61 13.72
N ARG A 163 25.04 -3.18 14.24
CA ARG A 163 23.78 -3.34 13.50
C ARG A 163 23.27 -1.96 13.06
N PRO A 164 22.94 -1.77 11.77
CA PRO A 164 22.28 -0.56 11.30
C PRO A 164 20.93 -0.36 11.99
N ARG A 165 20.67 0.87 12.48
CA ARG A 165 19.40 1.22 13.15
C ARG A 165 18.18 0.94 12.29
N SER A 166 18.28 1.15 10.98
CA SER A 166 17.21 0.90 9.99
C SER A 166 16.78 -0.56 9.90
N ARG A 167 17.61 -1.50 10.38
CA ARG A 167 17.29 -2.93 10.43
C ARG A 167 16.90 -3.40 11.83
N THR A 168 16.56 -2.48 12.75
CA THR A 168 16.05 -2.78 14.10
C THR A 168 14.60 -3.28 14.07
N LEU A 169 14.18 -4.10 15.04
CA LEU A 169 12.79 -4.61 15.08
C LEU A 169 11.82 -3.43 15.19
N THR A 170 12.05 -2.54 16.15
CA THR A 170 11.23 -1.34 16.37
C THR A 170 11.16 -0.47 15.11
N ALA A 171 12.31 -0.04 14.56
CA ALA A 171 12.32 0.82 13.38
C ALA A 171 11.68 0.18 12.14
N VAL A 172 11.76 -1.14 11.99
CA VAL A 172 11.09 -1.83 10.88
C VAL A 172 9.58 -1.88 11.10
N HIS A 173 9.09 -2.07 12.33
CA HIS A 173 7.65 -2.04 12.62
C HIS A 173 7.06 -0.65 12.41
N ASP A 174 7.72 0.40 12.92
CA ASP A 174 7.28 1.79 12.72
C ASP A 174 7.17 2.10 11.22
N ALA A 175 8.19 1.74 10.45
CA ALA A 175 8.19 1.97 9.01
C ALA A 175 7.15 1.12 8.25
N VAL A 176 6.78 -0.06 8.75
CA VAL A 176 5.69 -0.88 8.16
C VAL A 176 4.33 -0.24 8.44
N LEU A 177 4.14 0.35 9.62
CA LEU A 177 2.92 1.08 9.93
C LEU A 177 2.79 2.33 9.06
N GLU A 178 3.88 3.06 8.82
CA GLU A 178 3.91 4.19 7.88
C GLU A 178 3.47 3.78 6.46
N ASP A 179 3.95 2.64 5.95
CA ASP A 179 3.56 2.14 4.62
C ASP A 179 2.07 1.76 4.54
N LEU A 180 1.53 1.18 5.62
CA LEU A 180 0.12 0.78 5.69
C LEU A 180 -0.83 1.99 5.75
N VAL A 181 -0.37 3.09 6.34
CA VAL A 181 -1.17 4.29 6.62
C VAL A 181 -0.95 5.38 5.56
N TYR A 182 -0.05 5.17 4.60
CA TYR A 182 0.10 6.02 3.42
C TYR A 182 -1.19 6.03 2.58
N PRO A 183 -1.78 7.19 2.18
CA PRO A 183 -1.20 8.52 1.97
C PRO A 183 -1.62 9.58 3.00
N THR A 184 -1.89 9.22 4.25
CA THR A 184 -2.52 10.14 5.23
C THR A 184 -1.60 11.22 5.83
N GLU A 185 -0.43 11.49 5.22
CA GLU A 185 0.55 12.52 5.61
C GLU A 185 0.74 13.57 4.51
#